data_AF-A0A1Z7ZCV0-F1
#
_entry.id   AF-A0A1Z7ZCV0-F1
#
_cell.length_a   1.000
_cell.length_b   1.000
_cell.length_c   1.000
_cell.angle_alpha   90.00
_cell.angle_beta   90.00
_cell.angle_gamma   90.00
#
_symmetry.space_group_name_H-M   'P 1'
#
loop_
_entity.id
_entity.type
_entity.pdbx_description
1 polymer ?
#
loop_
_entity_poly.entity_id
_entity_poly.type
_entity_poly.pdbx_seq_one_letter_code
_entity_poly.pdbx_strand_id
1 'polypeptide(L)'
;MKITPEDYAILERAVKHTIALTGLTLDNYTSLGLTAKRYRWDMLEKTQLKIGDGITIDGDVNIYAYANNNHIDTALRKITKTR
;
A
#
# COMPACT_ATOMS: atom_id res chain seq x y z
N MET A 1 -7.60 -5.64 -11.23
CA MET A 1 -6.99 -5.51 -9.88
C MET A 1 -7.52 -6.67 -9.08
N LYS A 2 -6.66 -7.44 -8.39
CA LYS A 2 -7.05 -8.69 -7.73
C LYS A 2 -7.11 -8.53 -6.20
N ILE A 3 -7.68 -7.40 -5.78
CA ILE A 3 -7.99 -7.02 -4.40
C ILE A 3 -9.47 -6.68 -4.43
N THR A 4 -10.24 -7.13 -3.44
CA THR A 4 -11.68 -6.82 -3.39
C THR A 4 -11.90 -5.31 -3.24
N PRO A 5 -13.05 -4.77 -3.68
CA PRO A 5 -13.37 -3.36 -3.44
C PRO A 5 -13.30 -2.96 -1.96
N GLU A 6 -13.73 -3.86 -1.07
CA GLU A 6 -13.76 -3.69 0.38
C GLU A 6 -12.34 -3.61 0.95
N ASP A 7 -11.49 -4.59 0.61
CA ASP A 7 -10.07 -4.61 1.01
C ASP A 7 -9.32 -3.40 0.45
N TYR A 8 -9.63 -2.99 -0.79
CA TYR A 8 -9.06 -1.80 -1.39
C TYR A 8 -9.44 -0.53 -0.63
N ALA A 9 -10.69 -0.40 -0.19
CA ALA A 9 -11.15 0.75 0.59
C ALA A 9 -10.47 0.82 1.97
N ILE A 10 -10.26 -0.33 2.63
CA ILE A 10 -9.50 -0.42 3.89
C ILE A 10 -8.06 0.06 3.66
N LEU A 11 -7.39 -0.49 2.64
CA LEU A 11 -6.03 -0.11 2.27
C LEU A 11 -5.92 1.38 1.94
N GLU A 12 -6.84 1.90 1.12
CA GLU A 12 -6.86 3.31 0.72
C GLU A 12 -7.02 4.23 1.93
N ARG A 13 -7.96 3.94 2.82
CA ARG A 13 -8.21 4.73 4.03
C ARG A 13 -6.98 4.75 4.93
N ALA A 14 -6.39 3.58 5.19
CA ALA A 14 -5.23 3.45 6.06
C ALA A 14 -4.00 4.20 5.50
N VAL A 15 -3.69 4.00 4.21
CA VAL A 15 -2.54 4.65 3.58
C VAL A 15 -2.73 6.18 3.52
N LYS A 16 -3.92 6.67 3.16
CA LYS A 16 -4.19 8.12 3.17
C LYS A 16 -4.07 8.73 4.56
N HIS A 17 -4.57 8.04 5.59
CA HIS A 17 -4.42 8.46 6.98
C HIS A 17 -2.94 8.53 7.39
N THR A 18 -2.15 7.50 7.05
CA THR A 18 -0.70 7.48 7.32
C THR A 18 0.06 8.60 6.61
N ILE A 19 -0.28 8.91 5.36
CA ILE A 19 0.31 10.05 4.64
C ILE A 19 0.00 11.36 5.39
N ALA A 20 -1.26 11.57 5.79
CA ALA A 20 -1.66 12.75 6.53
C ALA A 20 -0.97 12.85 7.91
N LEU A 21 -0.79 11.72 8.60
CA LEU A 21 -0.16 11.66 9.92
C LEU A 21 1.36 11.91 9.86
N THR A 22 2.04 11.34 8.86
CA THR A 22 3.51 11.43 8.76
C THR A 22 3.98 12.72 8.09
N GLY A 23 3.15 13.32 7.24
CA GLY A 23 3.54 14.47 6.40
C GLY A 23 4.61 14.13 5.36
N LEU A 24 4.99 12.85 5.21
CA LEU A 24 5.97 12.41 4.24
C LEU A 24 5.38 12.46 2.83
N THR A 25 6.10 13.08 1.92
CA THR A 25 5.73 13.23 0.51
C THR A 25 6.68 12.45 -0.38
N LEU A 26 6.30 12.26 -1.64
CA LEU A 26 7.20 11.70 -2.64
C LEU A 26 8.49 12.54 -2.78
N ASP A 27 8.40 13.86 -2.66
CA ASP A 27 9.55 14.77 -2.79
C ASP A 27 10.56 14.59 -1.65
N ASN A 28 10.10 14.25 -0.45
CA ASN A 28 10.99 13.88 0.65
C ASN A 28 11.82 12.64 0.32
N TYR A 29 11.26 11.71 -0.45
CA TYR A 29 11.96 10.49 -0.87
C TYR A 29 12.89 10.75 -2.06
N THR A 30 12.42 11.45 -3.09
CA THR A 30 13.23 11.71 -4.29
C THR A 30 14.42 12.62 -4.00
N SER A 31 14.30 13.58 -3.07
CA SER A 31 15.44 14.41 -2.62
C SER A 31 16.54 13.61 -1.92
N LEU A 32 16.21 12.44 -1.35
CA LEU A 32 17.17 11.49 -0.78
C LEU A 32 17.66 10.44 -1.79
N GLY A 33 17.30 10.57 -3.08
CA GLY A 33 17.61 9.59 -4.12
C GLY A 33 16.81 8.29 -4.03
N LEU A 34 15.73 8.26 -3.23
CA LEU A 34 14.86 7.09 -3.10
C LEU A 34 13.78 7.07 -4.19
N THR A 35 13.27 5.87 -4.47
CA THR A 35 12.28 5.67 -5.54
C THR A 35 10.84 5.87 -5.05
N ALA A 36 9.94 6.20 -5.98
CA ALA A 36 8.50 6.23 -5.71
C ALA A 36 7.96 4.88 -5.18
N LYS A 37 8.55 3.77 -5.63
CA LYS A 37 8.24 2.44 -5.09
C LYS A 37 8.56 2.40 -3.60
N ARG A 38 9.72 2.88 -3.16
CA ARG A 38 10.07 2.89 -1.74
C ARG A 38 9.06 3.69 -0.92
N TYR A 39 8.70 4.89 -1.38
CA TYR A 39 7.66 5.71 -0.74
C TYR A 39 6.33 4.94 -0.56
N ARG A 40 5.84 4.27 -1.61
CA ARG A 40 4.60 3.47 -1.57
C ARG A 40 4.64 2.39 -0.48
N TRP A 41 5.73 1.63 -0.44
CA TRP A 41 5.86 0.49 0.47
C TRP A 41 6.10 0.92 1.91
N ASP A 42 6.82 2.02 2.15
CA ASP A 42 7.00 2.57 3.49
C ASP A 42 5.69 3.13 4.04
N MET A 43 4.86 3.77 3.19
CA MET A 43 3.52 4.21 3.61
C MET A 43 2.64 3.03 4.01
N LEU A 44 2.71 1.91 3.27
CA LEU A 44 2.01 0.69 3.63
C LEU A 44 2.55 0.11 4.95
N GLU A 45 3.86 -0.04 5.11
CA GLU A 45 4.48 -0.57 6.33
C GLU A 45 4.04 0.23 7.57
N LYS A 46 4.01 1.56 7.47
CA LYS A 46 3.58 2.45 8.55
C LYS A 46 2.09 2.35 8.89
N THR A 47 1.24 1.76 8.03
CA THR A 47 -0.16 1.47 8.40
C THR A 47 -0.29 0.36 9.43
N GLN A 48 0.73 -0.50 9.56
CA GLN A 48 0.70 -1.72 10.37
C GLN A 48 -0.41 -2.71 9.99
N LEU A 49 -1.01 -2.57 8.80
CA LEU A 49 -1.97 -3.54 8.28
C LEU A 49 -1.30 -4.88 8.04
N LYS A 50 -1.98 -5.96 8.45
CA LYS A 50 -1.61 -7.31 8.08
C LYS A 50 -2.16 -7.62 6.71
N ILE A 51 -1.27 -7.99 5.79
CA ILE A 51 -1.67 -8.46 4.47
C ILE A 51 -1.81 -9.98 4.53
N GLY A 52 -3.03 -10.46 4.35
CA GLY A 52 -3.34 -11.88 4.30
C GLY A 52 -3.04 -12.46 2.92
N ASP A 53 -2.67 -13.73 2.85
CA ASP A 53 -2.33 -14.43 1.59
C ASP A 53 -3.58 -14.95 0.84
N GLY A 54 -4.77 -14.78 1.43
CA GLY A 54 -6.04 -15.23 0.87
C GLY A 54 -6.16 -16.75 0.73
N ILE A 55 -5.33 -17.52 1.45
CA ILE A 55 -5.36 -18.98 1.54
C ILE A 55 -5.29 -19.45 3.00
N THR A 56 -4.20 -19.11 3.69
CA THR A 56 -3.85 -19.65 5.01
C THR A 56 -3.65 -18.59 6.08
N ILE A 57 -3.45 -17.34 5.68
CA ILE A 57 -3.21 -16.19 6.54
C ILE A 57 -4.32 -15.16 6.28
N ASP A 58 -5.18 -14.97 7.27
CA ASP A 58 -6.14 -13.87 7.28
C ASP A 58 -5.45 -12.59 7.75
N GLY A 59 -5.56 -11.54 6.94
CA GLY A 59 -5.09 -10.19 7.25
C GLY A 59 -6.22 -9.18 7.30
N ASP A 60 -5.88 -7.95 7.67
CA ASP A 60 -6.79 -6.79 7.60
C ASP A 60 -7.15 -6.44 6.15
N VAL A 61 -6.27 -6.81 5.22
CA VAL A 61 -6.45 -6.72 3.77
C VAL A 61 -6.03 -8.06 3.20
N ASN A 62 -6.94 -8.76 2.54
CA ASN A 62 -6.65 -10.07 1.95
C ASN A 62 -6.32 -9.94 0.46
N ILE A 63 -5.13 -10.41 0.07
CA ILE A 63 -4.78 -10.57 -1.34
C ILE A 63 -5.06 -12.02 -1.74
N TYR A 64 -5.59 -12.28 -2.94
CA TYR A 64 -5.79 -13.67 -3.38
C TYR A 64 -4.47 -14.46 -3.38
N ALA A 65 -4.55 -15.76 -3.14
CA ALA A 65 -3.50 -16.77 -3.25
C ALA A 65 -2.36 -16.52 -4.27
N TYR A 66 -2.74 -16.18 -5.51
CA TYR A 66 -1.81 -15.99 -6.62
C TYR A 66 -1.37 -14.52 -6.77
N ALA A 67 -1.83 -13.62 -5.91
CA ALA A 67 -1.65 -12.18 -6.04
C ALA A 67 -0.30 -11.76 -5.46
N ASN A 68 0.69 -11.68 -6.33
CA ASN A 68 2.05 -11.25 -6.00
C ASN A 68 2.08 -9.77 -5.57
N ASN A 69 3.19 -9.33 -4.97
CA ASN A 69 3.51 -7.94 -4.59
C ASN A 69 3.18 -6.88 -5.66
N ASN A 70 3.12 -7.26 -6.93
CA ASN A 70 2.73 -6.37 -8.03
C ASN A 70 1.29 -5.84 -7.93
N HIS A 71 0.35 -6.64 -7.40
CA HIS A 71 -1.04 -6.19 -7.25
C HIS A 71 -1.17 -5.14 -6.14
N ILE A 72 -0.48 -5.36 -5.02
CA ILE A 72 -0.37 -4.38 -3.93
C ILE A 72 0.29 -3.11 -4.45
N ASP A 73 1.43 -3.22 -5.13
CA ASP A 73 2.12 -2.04 -5.68
C ASP A 73 1.24 -1.28 -6.70
N THR A 74 0.42 -1.98 -7.49
CA THR A 74 -0.56 -1.36 -8.40
C THR A 74 -1.64 -0.59 -7.62
N ALA A 75 -2.15 -1.15 -6.52
CA ALA A 75 -3.12 -0.45 -5.67
C ALA A 75 -2.48 0.76 -5.00
N LEU A 76 -1.28 0.62 -4.44
CA LEU A 76 -0.52 1.69 -3.80
C LEU A 76 -0.19 2.81 -4.78
N ARG A 77 0.13 2.52 -6.06
CA ARG A 77 0.31 3.53 -7.12
C ARG A 77 -0.92 4.41 -7.28
N LYS A 78 -2.10 3.79 -7.34
CA LYS A 78 -3.37 4.52 -7.47
C LYS A 78 -3.63 5.40 -6.25
N ILE A 79 -3.43 4.87 -5.04
CA ILE A 79 -3.68 5.58 -3.79
C ILE A 79 -2.72 6.76 -3.62
N THR A 80 -1.42 6.54 -3.85
CA THR A 80 -0.37 7.54 -3.69
C THR A 80 -0.22 8.48 -4.89
N LYS A 81 -0.94 8.22 -5.98
CA LYS A 81 -0.86 8.95 -7.26
C LYS A 81 0.57 9.04 -7.80
N THR A 82 1.33 7.96 -7.65
CA THR A 82 2.71 7.86 -8.16
C THR A 82 2.74 7.04 -9.45
N ARG A 83 3.51 7.49 -10.45
CA ARG A 83 3.71 6.77 -11.72
C ARG A 83 4.48 5.45 -11.51
#